data_AF-A0A378AI87-F1
#
_entry.id   AF-A0A378AI87-F1
#
_cell.length_a   1.000
_cell.length_b   1.000
_cell.length_c   1.000
_cell.angle_alpha   90.00
_cell.angle_beta   90.00
_cell.angle_gamma   90.00
#
_symmetry.space_group_name_H-M   'P 1'
#
loop_
_entity.id
_entity.type
_entity.pdbx_description
1 polymer ?
#
loop_
_entity_poly.entity_id
_entity_poly.type
_entity_poly.pdbx_seq_one_letter_code
_entity_poly.pdbx_strand_id
1 'polypeptide(L)'
;MREDLGFIPLVTPTSQIVGTQAVLNVLGGERYKTIAKETAGILKGEYGRTPAPVNAALQARVLDGADPVTWPPGRPAESRSWRSWKPTSDARRRRRASPLAENAIDDVLTVALFPQPGLKFLENRPQPGGL
;
A
#
# COMPACT_ATOMS: atom_id res chain seq x y z
N MET A 1 -5.70 -17.60 -12.08
CA MET A 1 -5.57 -16.45 -11.15
C MET A 1 -4.18 -16.41 -10.55
N ARG A 2 -3.88 -17.25 -9.56
CA ARG A 2 -2.56 -17.27 -8.90
C ARG A 2 -1.40 -17.49 -9.88
N GLU A 3 -1.61 -18.36 -10.87
CA GLU A 3 -0.67 -18.61 -11.96
C GLU A 3 -0.38 -17.35 -12.80
N ASP A 4 -1.42 -16.58 -13.18
CA ASP A 4 -1.22 -15.37 -13.99
C ASP A 4 -0.45 -14.27 -13.23
N LEU A 5 -0.40 -14.36 -11.90
CA LEU A 5 0.37 -13.49 -11.02
C LEU A 5 1.70 -14.13 -10.61
N GLY A 6 2.21 -15.11 -11.37
CA GLY A 6 3.55 -15.65 -11.14
C GLY A 6 3.66 -16.50 -9.87
N PHE A 7 2.59 -17.21 -9.51
CA PHE A 7 2.51 -18.09 -8.35
C PHE A 7 2.77 -17.42 -6.99
N ILE A 8 2.39 -16.15 -6.84
CA ILE A 8 2.53 -15.42 -5.56
C ILE A 8 2.03 -16.26 -4.36
N PRO A 9 2.72 -16.21 -3.20
CA PRO A 9 2.21 -16.81 -1.97
C PRO A 9 0.86 -16.22 -1.61
N LEU A 10 -0.06 -17.05 -1.10
CA LEU A 10 -1.40 -16.59 -0.68
C LEU A 10 -1.42 -16.30 0.83
N VAL A 11 -0.77 -15.21 1.20
CA VAL A 11 -0.75 -14.65 2.57
C VAL A 11 -1.23 -13.21 2.52
N THR A 12 -1.44 -12.55 3.65
CA THR A 12 -1.78 -11.12 3.62
C THR A 12 -0.56 -10.30 3.14
N PRO A 13 -0.73 -9.32 2.22
CA PRO A 13 -1.97 -8.88 1.56
C PRO A 13 -2.34 -9.63 0.26
N THR A 14 -1.45 -10.45 -0.31
CA THR A 14 -1.61 -11.06 -1.64
C THR A 14 -2.81 -12.00 -1.80
N SER A 15 -3.23 -12.69 -0.73
CA SER A 15 -4.44 -13.53 -0.73
C SER A 15 -5.70 -12.72 -1.00
N GLN A 16 -5.81 -11.52 -0.41
CA GLN A 16 -6.92 -10.61 -0.62
C GLN A 16 -6.93 -10.06 -2.05
N ILE A 17 -5.76 -9.73 -2.59
CA ILE A 17 -5.62 -9.24 -3.98
C ILE A 17 -6.14 -10.27 -4.98
N VAL A 18 -5.71 -11.54 -4.83
CA VAL A 18 -6.18 -12.65 -5.67
C VAL A 18 -7.69 -12.87 -5.53
N GLY A 19 -8.20 -12.82 -4.29
CA GLY A 19 -9.62 -12.96 -4.01
C GLY A 19 -10.47 -11.88 -4.67
N THR A 20 -10.11 -10.61 -4.48
CA THR A 20 -10.82 -9.47 -5.08
C THR A 20 -10.81 -9.55 -6.61
N GLN A 21 -9.66 -9.88 -7.22
CA GLN A 21 -9.59 -10.02 -8.67
C GLN A 21 -10.42 -11.21 -9.19
N ALA A 22 -10.46 -12.32 -8.45
CA ALA A 22 -11.30 -13.45 -8.80
C ALA A 22 -12.79 -13.08 -8.78
N VAL A 23 -13.23 -12.34 -7.76
CA VAL A 23 -14.62 -11.83 -7.67
C VAL A 23 -14.94 -10.91 -8.85
N LEU A 24 -14.05 -9.97 -9.19
CA LEU A 24 -14.24 -9.07 -10.34
C LEU A 24 -14.39 -9.84 -11.66
N ASN A 25 -13.62 -10.91 -11.85
CA ASN A 25 -13.72 -11.73 -13.04
C ASN A 25 -15.05 -12.49 -13.13
N VAL A 26 -15.55 -13.01 -12.01
CA VAL A 26 -16.83 -13.73 -11.96
C VAL A 26 -17.98 -12.76 -12.22
N LEU A 27 -18.02 -11.62 -11.51
CA LEU A 27 -19.06 -10.61 -11.68
C LEU A 27 -19.02 -9.94 -13.06
N GLY A 28 -17.83 -9.76 -13.63
CA GLY A 28 -17.64 -9.19 -14.96
C GLY A 28 -17.95 -10.15 -16.11
N GLY A 29 -18.11 -11.45 -15.84
CA GLY A 29 -18.34 -12.50 -16.85
C GLY A 29 -17.14 -12.78 -17.76
N GLU A 30 -16.01 -12.09 -17.54
CA GLU A 30 -14.83 -12.14 -18.38
C GLU A 30 -13.58 -11.94 -17.52
N ARG A 31 -12.54 -12.71 -17.81
CA ARG A 31 -11.30 -12.63 -17.04
C ARG A 31 -10.58 -11.30 -17.29
N TYR A 32 -10.28 -10.57 -16.23
CA TYR A 32 -9.51 -9.33 -16.26
C TYR A 32 -10.13 -8.22 -17.12
N LYS A 33 -11.45 -8.24 -17.38
CA LYS A 33 -12.15 -7.11 -17.99
C LYS A 33 -11.81 -5.81 -17.25
N THR A 34 -11.94 -5.85 -15.93
CA THR A 34 -11.40 -4.85 -15.01
C THR A 34 -10.24 -5.45 -14.21
N ILE A 35 -9.11 -4.75 -14.17
CA ILE A 35 -7.96 -5.14 -13.35
C ILE A 35 -7.98 -4.26 -12.09
N ALA A 36 -8.05 -4.90 -10.91
CA ALA A 36 -7.96 -4.19 -9.64
C ALA A 36 -6.60 -3.49 -9.51
N LYS A 37 -6.59 -2.35 -8.81
CA LYS A 37 -5.39 -1.52 -8.64
C LYS A 37 -4.22 -2.33 -8.06
N GLU A 38 -4.49 -3.14 -7.06
CA GLU A 38 -3.49 -3.95 -6.35
C GLU A 38 -2.97 -5.10 -7.24
N THR A 39 -3.84 -5.70 -8.05
CA THR A 39 -3.43 -6.69 -9.08
C THR A 39 -2.51 -6.05 -10.11
N ALA A 40 -2.84 -4.84 -10.57
CA ALA A 40 -1.99 -4.08 -11.48
C ALA A 40 -0.64 -3.76 -10.83
N GLY A 41 -0.62 -3.43 -9.53
CA GLY A 41 0.64 -3.22 -8.80
C GLY A 41 1.53 -4.46 -8.77
N ILE A 42 0.96 -5.67 -8.59
CA ILE A 42 1.74 -6.92 -8.68
C ILE A 42 2.32 -7.11 -10.08
N LEU A 43 1.50 -6.92 -11.12
CA LEU A 43 1.92 -7.04 -12.51
C LEU A 43 3.00 -6.01 -12.89
N LYS A 44 2.97 -4.82 -12.27
CA LYS A 44 4.00 -3.77 -12.40
C LYS A 44 5.27 -4.04 -11.58
N GLY A 45 5.28 -5.02 -10.67
CA GLY A 45 6.41 -5.30 -9.79
C GLY A 45 6.46 -4.46 -8.50
N GLU A 46 5.42 -3.69 -8.18
CA GLU A 46 5.35 -2.83 -6.99
C GLU A 46 5.37 -3.62 -5.68
N TYR A 47 4.95 -4.89 -5.72
CA TYR A 47 4.97 -5.84 -4.60
C TYR A 47 6.26 -6.68 -4.55
N GLY A 48 7.23 -6.36 -5.41
CA GLY A 48 8.47 -7.11 -5.56
C GLY A 48 8.37 -8.23 -6.58
N ARG A 49 9.42 -9.07 -6.59
CA ARG A 49 9.58 -10.14 -7.56
C ARG A 49 8.68 -11.34 -7.22
N THR A 50 7.91 -11.79 -8.20
CA THR A 50 7.08 -13.00 -8.11
C THR A 50 7.94 -14.26 -8.27
N PRO A 51 7.55 -15.41 -7.68
CA PRO A 51 8.28 -16.68 -7.81
C PRO A 51 8.47 -17.15 -9.25
N ALA A 52 7.46 -16.92 -10.10
CA ALA A 52 7.49 -17.21 -11.52
C ALA A 52 7.14 -15.94 -12.32
N PRO A 53 7.41 -15.92 -13.64
CA PRO A 53 6.93 -14.85 -14.50
C PRO A 53 5.41 -14.66 -14.39
N VAL A 54 4.97 -13.41 -14.36
CA VAL A 54 3.54 -13.08 -14.48
C VAL A 54 3.08 -13.27 -15.93
N ASN A 55 1.77 -13.27 -16.15
CA ASN A 55 1.21 -13.30 -17.49
C ASN A 55 1.65 -12.07 -18.30
N ALA A 56 2.39 -12.30 -19.39
CA ALA A 56 3.00 -11.25 -20.19
C ALA A 56 1.98 -10.29 -20.82
N ALA A 57 0.82 -10.79 -21.26
CA ALA A 57 -0.22 -9.95 -21.87
C ALA A 57 -0.88 -9.03 -20.84
N LEU A 58 -1.14 -9.53 -19.63
CA LEU A 58 -1.67 -8.72 -18.54
C LEU A 58 -0.65 -7.68 -18.07
N GLN A 59 0.62 -8.09 -17.96
CA GLN A 59 1.70 -7.19 -17.59
C GLN A 59 1.87 -6.05 -18.60
N ALA A 60 1.94 -6.37 -19.89
CA ALA A 60 2.01 -5.36 -20.95
C ALA A 60 0.84 -4.37 -20.88
N ARG A 61 -0.38 -4.87 -20.67
CA ARG A 61 -1.58 -4.05 -20.55
C ARG A 61 -1.53 -3.06 -19.39
N VAL A 62 -0.99 -3.44 -18.22
CA VAL A 62 -0.92 -2.53 -17.06
C VAL A 62 0.27 -1.59 -17.10
N LEU A 63 1.33 -1.97 -17.83
CA LEU A 63 2.55 -1.18 -17.98
C LEU A 63 2.38 -0.07 -19.00
N ASP A 64 1.57 -0.28 -20.05
CA ASP A 64 1.29 0.72 -21.07
C ASP A 64 2.57 1.34 -21.66
N GLY A 65 3.54 0.49 -21.99
CA GLY A 65 4.84 0.89 -22.53
C GLY A 65 5.91 1.25 -21.49
N ALA A 66 5.59 1.27 -20.19
CA ALA A 66 6.59 1.40 -19.13
C ALA A 66 7.32 0.07 -18.85
N ASP A 67 8.51 0.16 -18.25
CA ASP A 67 9.22 -1.02 -17.75
C ASP A 67 8.66 -1.50 -16.40
N PRO A 68 8.64 -2.82 -16.14
CA PRO A 68 8.32 -3.33 -14.81
C PRO A 68 9.32 -2.82 -13.76
N VAL A 69 8.84 -2.60 -12.54
CA VAL A 69 9.68 -2.31 -11.38
C VAL A 69 10.53 -3.54 -11.06
N THR A 70 11.85 -3.40 -11.16
CA THR A 70 12.84 -4.48 -10.91
C THR A 70 13.52 -4.38 -9.55
N TRP A 71 13.28 -3.30 -8.81
CA TRP A 71 13.90 -3.01 -7.52
C TRP A 71 13.29 -3.86 -6.38
N PRO A 72 14.06 -4.18 -5.32
CA PRO A 72 13.55 -4.97 -4.21
C PRO A 72 12.36 -4.28 -3.53
N PRO A 73 11.30 -5.03 -3.14
CA PRO A 73 10.11 -4.47 -2.51
C PRO A 73 10.50 -3.65 -1.27
N GLY A 74 10.01 -2.40 -1.21
CA GLY A 74 10.34 -1.46 -0.14
C GLY A 74 11.48 -0.46 -0.46
N ARG A 75 12.15 -0.56 -1.60
CA ARG A 75 12.98 0.52 -2.14
C ARG A 75 12.26 1.20 -3.32
N PRO A 76 11.84 2.48 -3.20
CA PRO A 76 11.26 3.18 -4.33
C PRO A 76 12.28 3.37 -5.47
N ALA A 77 11.79 3.28 -6.71
CA ALA A 77 12.57 3.30 -7.96
C ALA A 77 13.37 4.60 -8.20
N GLU A 78 13.01 5.65 -7.46
CA GLU A 78 13.87 6.79 -7.20
C GLU A 78 14.03 6.89 -5.70
N SER A 79 15.20 7.28 -5.22
CA SER A 79 15.41 7.63 -3.84
C SER A 79 14.56 8.84 -3.42
N ARG A 80 13.24 8.69 -3.26
CA ARG A 80 12.58 9.24 -2.09
C ARG A 80 12.89 8.31 -0.93
N SER A 81 14.14 8.36 -0.50
CA SER A 81 14.61 7.68 0.69
C SER A 81 13.61 7.93 1.82
N TRP A 82 13.50 6.99 2.75
CA TRP A 82 12.92 7.26 4.07
C TRP A 82 13.45 8.59 4.68
N ARG A 83 14.64 9.07 4.29
CA ARG A 83 15.19 10.39 4.67
C ARG A 83 14.46 11.58 4.02
N SER A 84 13.83 11.39 2.86
CA SER A 84 12.99 12.38 2.17
C SER A 84 11.49 12.24 2.51
N TRP A 85 11.11 11.17 3.21
CA TRP A 85 9.76 11.03 3.72
C TRP A 85 9.50 12.24 4.63
N LYS A 86 8.56 13.08 4.23
CA LYS A 86 8.10 14.17 5.06
C LYS A 86 6.80 13.72 5.72
N PRO A 87 6.63 13.92 7.04
CA PRO A 87 5.36 13.63 7.69
C PRO A 87 4.23 14.35 6.96
N THR A 88 3.02 13.81 6.97
CA THR A 88 1.83 14.52 6.45
C THR A 88 1.71 15.91 7.09
N SER A 89 0.99 16.84 6.44
CA SER A 89 0.69 18.15 7.03
C SER A 89 0.15 18.04 8.45
N ASP A 90 -0.63 17.00 8.70
CA ASP A 90 -1.27 16.73 9.98
C ASP A 90 -0.28 16.20 11.02
N ALA A 91 0.57 15.25 10.63
CA ALA A 91 1.67 14.79 11.48
C ALA A 91 2.64 15.94 11.83
N ARG A 92 2.88 16.86 10.89
CA ARG A 92 3.67 18.09 11.14
C ARG A 92 2.98 19.06 12.10
N ARG A 93 1.67 19.26 11.97
CA ARG A 93 0.87 20.10 12.88
C ARG A 93 0.90 19.54 14.30
N ARG A 94 0.69 18.24 14.47
CA ARG A 94 0.72 17.61 15.81
C ARG A 94 2.10 17.69 16.47
N ARG A 95 3.19 17.45 15.71
CA ARG A 95 4.56 17.65 16.22
C ARG A 95 4.81 19.08 16.74
N ARG A 96 4.19 20.09 16.13
CA ARG A 96 4.31 21.49 16.56
C ARG A 96 3.37 21.86 17.71
N ALA A 97 2.19 21.25 17.77
CA ALA A 97 1.18 21.53 18.79
C ALA A 97 1.46 20.85 20.14
N SER A 98 2.25 19.76 20.14
CA SER A 98 2.51 18.98 21.36
C SER A 98 3.97 18.55 21.52
N PRO A 99 4.94 19.49 21.60
CA PRO A 99 6.35 19.16 21.81
C PRO A 99 6.66 18.62 23.22
N LEU A 100 5.71 18.69 24.17
CA LEU A 100 5.87 18.31 25.59
C LEU A 100 4.98 17.12 26.01
N ALA A 101 4.18 16.54 25.12
CA ALA A 101 3.39 15.35 25.46
C ALA A 101 4.26 14.09 25.40
N GLU A 102 4.20 13.26 26.45
CA GLU A 102 4.93 11.99 26.56
C GLU A 102 4.77 11.07 25.33
N ASN A 103 3.68 11.21 24.56
CA ASN A 103 3.34 10.35 23.42
C ASN A 103 3.51 11.02 22.04
N ALA A 104 4.22 12.14 21.94
CA ALA A 104 4.29 12.93 20.70
C ALA A 104 4.85 12.15 19.49
N ILE A 105 5.78 11.22 19.72
CA ILE A 105 6.35 10.37 18.66
C ILE A 105 5.31 9.36 18.18
N ASP A 106 4.60 8.72 19.10
CA ASP A 106 3.58 7.71 18.78
C ASP A 106 2.39 8.32 18.04
N ASP A 107 1.98 9.52 18.42
CA ASP A 107 0.91 10.26 17.74
C ASP A 107 1.31 10.61 16.29
N VAL A 108 2.57 11.02 16.08
CA VAL A 108 3.11 11.29 14.74
C VAL A 108 3.18 10.02 13.90
N LEU A 109 3.63 8.90 14.48
CA LEU A 109 3.68 7.60 13.80
C LEU A 109 2.28 7.07 13.48
N THR A 110 1.33 7.26 14.38
CA THR A 110 -0.08 6.86 14.20
C THR A 110 -0.71 7.58 13.00
N VAL A 111 -0.52 8.89 12.89
CA VAL A 111 -1.00 9.69 11.74
C VAL A 111 -0.17 9.44 10.47
N ALA A 112 1.10 9.05 10.60
CA ALA A 112 1.93 8.70 9.46
C ALA A 112 1.50 7.38 8.80
N LEU A 113 1.25 6.35 9.61
CA LEU A 113 0.85 5.02 9.15
C LEU A 113 -0.62 4.97 8.75
N PHE A 114 -1.49 5.70 9.47
CA PHE A 114 -2.93 5.72 9.24
C PHE A 114 -3.44 7.17 9.28
N PRO A 115 -3.28 7.96 8.21
CA PRO A 115 -3.58 9.39 8.25
C PRO A 115 -5.00 9.72 8.74
N GLN A 116 -6.02 9.18 8.09
CA GLN A 116 -7.41 9.47 8.44
C GLN A 116 -7.87 8.74 9.73
N PRO A 117 -7.65 7.42 9.91
CA PRO A 117 -8.05 6.74 11.13
C PRO A 117 -7.26 7.19 12.36
N GLY A 118 -5.96 7.43 12.19
CA GLY A 118 -5.07 7.91 13.24
C GLY A 118 -5.41 9.31 13.72
N LEU A 119 -5.79 10.22 12.81
CA LEU A 119 -6.32 11.53 13.19
C LEU A 119 -7.56 11.41 14.07
N LYS A 120 -8.57 10.65 13.61
CA LYS A 120 -9.80 10.42 14.36
C LYS A 120 -9.56 9.74 15.70
N PHE A 121 -8.64 8.78 15.74
CA PHE A 121 -8.27 8.10 16.98
C PHE A 121 -7.71 9.08 18.01
N LEU A 122 -6.79 9.95 17.58
CA LEU A 122 -6.17 10.92 18.48
C LEU A 122 -7.10 12.08 18.87
N GLU A 123 -8.10 12.42 18.05
CA GLU A 123 -9.15 13.38 18.43
C GLU A 123 -10.04 12.85 19.54
N ASN A 124 -10.29 11.53 19.56
CA ASN A 124 -11.14 10.87 20.55
C ASN A 124 -10.34 10.26 21.71
N ARG A 125 -9.02 10.48 21.75
CA ARG A 125 -8.16 9.93 22.80
C ARG A 125 -8.43 10.69 24.11
N PRO A 126 -8.84 10.00 25.21
CA PRO A 126 -8.99 10.66 26.50
C PRO A 126 -7.64 11.21 26.95
N GLN A 127 -7.61 12.48 27.35
CA GLN A 127 -6.42 13.13 27.89
C GLN A 127 -6.17 12.58 29.30
N PRO A 128 -4.93 12.20 29.65
CA PRO A 128 -4.60 11.81 31.01
C PRO A 128 -4.81 13.02 31.94
N GLY A 129 -5.84 12.97 32.78
CA GLY A 129 -6.21 14.03 33.73
C GLY A 129 -7.69 14.43 33.76
N GLY A 130 -8.56 13.86 32.92
CA GLY A 130 -10.00 14.10 32.99
C GLY A 130 -10.68 13.28 34.09
N LEU A 131 -10.89 13.90 35.25
CA LEU A 131 -12.05 13.65 36.12
C LEU A 131 -13.14 14.66 35.76
#